data_AF-A0A2E9Y245-F1
#
_entry.id   AF-A0A2E9Y245-F1
#
_cell.length_a   1.000
_cell.length_b   1.000
_cell.length_c   1.000
_cell.angle_alpha   90.00
_cell.angle_beta   90.00
_cell.angle_gamma   90.00
#
_symmetry.space_group_name_H-M   'P 1'
#
loop_
_entity.id
_entity.type
_entity.pdbx_description
1 polymer ?
#
loop_
_entity_poly.entity_id
_entity_poly.type
_entity_poly.pdbx_seq_one_letter_code
_entity_poly.pdbx_strand_id
1 'polypeptide(L)'
;MSVWLAIGALTLVAVLPILWPLLRPSGAVSKRLDHDLEVYRDQLREVESELAANSLTEREAEEAKREIERRILRAADQVESHSSPVAPSALTAVLIALLLPALTLLLYSQLGQPGQPDRPLAEREAPAPETQGLSEDQSAQVNDMVARLEKRLQAQPDDLDGWILLGRSQAAVGDFDSAAKALRRAVALSGDDVELQVVLGDILTRGARGTVTPEALAAFR
;
A
#
# COMPACT_ATOMS: atom_id res chain seq x y z
N MET A 1 8.46 -1.79 -21.84
CA MET A 1 9.58 -2.53 -21.20
C MET A 1 10.64 -1.63 -20.57
N SER A 2 11.09 -0.55 -21.22
CA SER A 2 12.16 0.32 -20.70
C SER A 2 11.86 0.99 -19.36
N VAL A 3 10.61 1.44 -19.14
CA VAL A 3 10.19 2.09 -17.88
C VAL A 3 10.30 1.13 -16.68
N TRP A 4 9.84 -0.10 -16.83
CA TRP A 4 9.92 -1.13 -15.79
C TRP A 4 11.36 -1.49 -15.42
N LEU A 5 12.26 -1.54 -16.42
CA LEU A 5 13.69 -1.74 -16.18
C LEU A 5 14.31 -0.56 -15.40
N ALA A 6 13.96 0.68 -15.73
CA ALA A 6 14.43 1.86 -15.01
C ALA A 6 13.94 1.88 -13.55
N ILE A 7 12.67 1.55 -13.32
CA ILE A 7 12.10 1.44 -11.97
C ILE A 7 12.82 0.36 -11.17
N GLY A 8 13.02 -0.84 -11.75
CA GLY A 8 13.73 -1.94 -11.10
C GLY A 8 15.18 -1.61 -10.74
N ALA A 9 15.89 -0.88 -11.60
CA ALA A 9 17.24 -0.42 -11.31
C ALA A 9 17.26 0.60 -10.14
N LEU A 10 16.30 1.53 -10.12
CA LEU A 10 16.19 2.54 -9.07
C LEU A 10 15.90 1.90 -7.70
N THR A 11 15.00 0.92 -7.63
CA THR A 11 14.72 0.19 -6.38
C THR A 11 15.94 -0.59 -5.89
N LEU A 12 16.70 -1.23 -6.79
CA LEU A 12 17.92 -1.93 -6.40
C LEU A 12 18.94 -0.98 -5.76
N VAL A 13 19.14 0.20 -6.35
CA VAL A 13 20.03 1.24 -5.82
C VAL A 13 19.57 1.76 -4.46
N ALA A 14 18.26 1.86 -4.23
CA ALA A 14 17.71 2.31 -2.95
C ALA A 14 17.82 1.26 -1.84
N VAL A 15 17.69 -0.03 -2.17
CA VAL A 15 17.63 -1.13 -1.19
C VAL A 15 19.03 -1.64 -0.79
N LEU A 16 20.00 -1.62 -1.72
CA LEU A 16 21.36 -2.09 -1.47
C LEU A 16 22.06 -1.43 -0.25
N PRO A 17 22.01 -0.09 -0.07
CA PRO A 17 22.61 0.59 1.08
C PRO A 17 21.96 0.22 2.42
N ILE A 18 20.71 -0.23 2.42
CA ILE A 18 19.95 -0.63 3.61
C ILE A 18 20.30 -2.07 3.99
N LEU A 19 20.39 -2.96 3.01
CA LEU A 19 20.78 -4.36 3.22
C LEU A 19 22.25 -4.51 3.64
N TRP A 20 23.14 -3.68 3.11
CA TRP A 20 24.59 -3.74 3.38
C TRP A 20 24.96 -3.71 4.88
N PRO A 21 24.49 -2.76 5.70
CA PRO A 21 24.76 -2.75 7.14
C PRO A 21 24.03 -3.86 7.89
N LEU A 22 22.88 -4.35 7.39
CA LEU A 22 22.13 -5.47 7.99
C LEU A 22 22.82 -6.83 7.78
N LEU A 23 23.56 -6.98 6.69
CA LEU A 23 24.32 -8.20 6.35
C LEU A 23 25.72 -8.21 6.99
N ARG A 24 26.19 -7.07 7.51
CA ARG A 24 27.49 -7.01 8.19
C ARG A 24 27.39 -7.63 9.58
N PRO A 25 28.18 -8.68 9.90
CA PRO A 25 28.21 -9.23 11.24
C PRO A 25 28.67 -8.16 12.25
N SER A 26 27.96 -8.04 13.38
CA SER A 26 28.26 -7.13 14.49
C SER A 26 29.55 -7.53 15.22
N GLY A 27 30.70 -7.46 14.55
CA GLY A 27 32.03 -7.69 15.14
C GLY A 27 32.65 -6.42 15.75
N ALA A 28 31.97 -5.28 15.69
CA ALA A 28 32.49 -4.00 16.14
C ALA A 28 32.67 -3.92 17.67
N VAL A 29 31.87 -4.67 18.43
CA VAL A 29 31.94 -4.72 19.91
C VAL A 29 33.12 -5.59 20.36
N SER A 30 33.27 -6.80 19.78
CA SER A 30 34.41 -7.69 20.09
C SER A 30 35.76 -7.03 19.80
N LYS A 31 35.89 -6.36 18.65
CA LYS A 31 37.13 -5.66 18.28
C LYS A 31 37.53 -4.52 19.23
N ARG A 32 36.56 -3.88 19.89
CA ARG A 32 36.84 -2.80 20.85
C ARG A 32 37.39 -3.36 22.16
N LEU A 33 36.78 -4.42 22.68
CA LEU A 33 37.24 -5.09 23.89
C LEU A 33 38.63 -5.72 23.70
N ASP A 34 38.88 -6.34 22.54
CA ASP A 34 40.19 -6.91 22.21
C ASP A 34 41.30 -5.84 22.19
N HIS A 35 41.02 -4.65 21.65
CA HIS A 35 41.97 -3.53 21.63
C HIS A 35 42.24 -2.95 23.02
N ASP A 36 41.20 -2.79 23.84
CA ASP A 36 41.35 -2.29 25.21
C ASP A 36 42.18 -3.27 26.06
N LEU A 37 42.02 -4.58 25.86
CA LEU A 37 42.83 -5.62 26.52
C LEU A 37 44.31 -5.59 26.10
N GLU A 38 44.63 -5.27 24.84
CA GLU A 38 46.02 -5.06 24.42
C GLU A 38 46.66 -3.90 25.18
N VAL A 39 45.95 -2.77 25.31
CA VAL A 39 46.42 -1.60 26.06
C VAL A 39 46.63 -1.93 27.54
N TYR A 40 45.71 -2.65 28.18
CA TYR A 40 45.87 -3.04 29.59
C TYR A 40 47.04 -4.01 29.82
N ARG A 41 47.32 -4.90 28.86
CA ARG A 41 48.51 -5.78 28.92
C ARG A 41 49.81 -4.99 28.82
N ASP A 42 49.84 -3.95 27.99
CA ASP A 42 50.99 -3.06 27.88
C ASP A 42 51.22 -2.30 29.19
N GLN A 43 50.16 -1.79 29.81
CA GLN A 43 50.23 -1.12 31.12
C GLN A 43 50.75 -2.05 32.23
N LEU A 44 50.36 -3.32 32.25
CA LEU A 44 50.88 -4.29 33.23
C LEU A 44 52.38 -4.53 33.05
N ARG A 45 52.86 -4.62 31.81
CA ARG A 45 54.30 -4.79 31.53
C ARG A 45 55.09 -3.54 31.91
N GLU A 46 54.51 -2.36 31.74
CA GLU A 46 55.15 -1.11 32.16
C GLU A 46 55.32 -1.06 33.69
N VAL A 47 54.28 -1.41 34.45
CA VAL A 47 54.36 -1.52 35.93
C VAL A 47 55.42 -2.53 36.37
N GLU A 48 55.54 -3.67 35.68
CA GLU A 48 56.58 -4.67 35.97
C GLU A 48 57.99 -4.18 35.66
N SER A 49 58.14 -3.45 34.55
CA SER A 49 59.42 -2.82 34.18
C SER A 49 59.84 -1.75 35.18
N GLU A 50 58.90 -0.93 35.66
CA GLU A 50 59.16 0.11 36.65
C GLU A 50 59.49 -0.46 38.03
N LEU A 51 58.84 -1.56 38.43
CA LEU A 51 59.21 -2.31 39.64
C LEU A 51 60.63 -2.88 39.52
N ALA A 52 60.97 -3.49 38.37
CA ALA A 52 62.31 -4.02 38.10
C ALA A 52 63.39 -2.93 38.04
N ALA A 53 63.03 -1.72 37.60
CA ALA A 53 63.89 -0.54 37.60
C ALA A 53 64.05 0.12 38.98
N ASN A 54 63.37 -0.40 40.02
CA ASN A 54 63.25 0.21 41.35
C ASN A 54 62.66 1.63 41.34
N SER A 55 61.86 1.99 40.32
CA SER A 55 61.16 3.28 40.27
C SER A 55 59.82 3.25 40.98
N LEU A 56 59.23 2.06 41.20
CA LEU A 56 58.08 1.82 42.08
C LEU A 56 58.45 0.92 43.25
N THR A 57 57.78 1.12 44.40
CA THR A 57 57.80 0.15 45.49
C THR A 57 56.87 -1.03 45.22
N GLU A 58 57.15 -2.19 45.82
CA GLU A 58 56.31 -3.41 45.71
C GLU A 58 54.84 -3.12 46.01
N ARG A 59 54.57 -2.30 47.04
CA ARG A 59 53.22 -1.91 47.46
C ARG A 59 52.51 -1.06 46.41
N GLU A 60 53.21 -0.10 45.81
CA GLU A 60 52.65 0.77 44.75
C GLU A 60 52.38 -0.03 43.48
N ALA A 61 53.26 -0.97 43.13
CA ALA A 61 53.06 -1.86 42.00
C ALA A 61 51.85 -2.77 42.21
N GLU A 62 51.65 -3.35 43.40
CA GLU A 62 50.44 -4.12 43.72
C GLU A 62 49.16 -3.27 43.62
N GLU A 63 49.19 -2.03 44.10
CA GLU A 63 48.05 -1.12 44.03
C GLU A 63 47.69 -0.76 42.58
N ALA A 64 48.69 -0.49 41.75
CA ALA A 64 48.52 -0.23 40.32
C ALA A 64 47.95 -1.44 39.58
N LYS A 65 48.49 -2.65 39.82
CA LYS A 65 47.99 -3.89 39.23
C LYS A 65 46.53 -4.14 39.60
N ARG A 66 46.16 -3.99 40.87
CA ARG A 66 44.77 -4.17 41.33
C ARG A 66 43.80 -3.17 40.70
N GLU A 67 44.22 -1.92 40.48
CA GLU A 67 43.37 -0.94 39.80
C GLU A 67 43.19 -1.26 38.30
N ILE A 68 44.24 -1.72 37.62
CA ILE A 68 44.16 -2.18 36.22
C ILE A 68 43.21 -3.40 36.11
N GLU A 69 43.35 -4.39 37.00
CA GLU A 69 42.44 -5.55 37.05
C GLU A 69 40.98 -5.14 37.24
N ARG A 70 40.70 -4.19 38.17
CA ARG A 70 39.34 -3.66 38.35
C ARG A 70 38.81 -2.96 37.10
N ARG A 71 39.65 -2.26 36.35
CA ARG A 71 39.26 -1.59 35.10
C ARG A 71 38.93 -2.60 34.00
N ILE A 72 39.70 -3.68 33.90
CA ILE A 72 39.41 -4.79 32.98
C ILE A 72 38.05 -5.40 33.30
N LEU A 73 37.77 -5.70 34.57
CA LEU A 73 36.48 -6.25 34.99
C LEU A 73 35.31 -5.32 34.68
N ARG A 74 35.45 -4.02 34.98
CA ARG A 74 34.41 -3.02 34.65
C ARG A 74 34.20 -2.84 33.14
N ALA A 75 35.24 -2.97 32.33
CA ALA A 75 35.14 -2.91 30.87
C ALA A 75 34.43 -4.15 30.32
N ALA A 76 34.71 -5.33 30.87
CA ALA A 76 34.00 -6.57 30.54
C ALA A 76 32.50 -6.50 30.92
N ASP A 77 32.17 -6.06 32.14
CA ASP A 77 30.79 -5.87 32.61
C ASP A 77 30.03 -4.81 31.78
N GLN A 78 30.71 -3.77 31.31
CA GLN A 78 30.11 -2.77 30.42
C GLN A 78 29.74 -3.36 29.05
N VAL A 79 30.55 -4.29 28.52
CA VAL A 79 30.26 -4.99 27.28
C VAL A 79 29.10 -5.98 27.43
N GLU A 80 28.97 -6.64 28.58
CA GLU A 80 27.81 -7.52 28.87
C GLU A 80 26.51 -6.73 29.13
N SER A 81 26.59 -5.63 29.89
CA SER A 81 25.42 -4.80 30.24
C SER A 81 24.91 -3.97 29.06
N HIS A 82 25.80 -3.51 28.17
CA HIS A 82 25.43 -2.95 26.87
C HIS A 82 25.18 -4.06 25.86
N SER A 83 24.32 -5.01 26.25
CA SER A 83 23.59 -5.83 25.29
C SER A 83 22.89 -4.87 24.33
N SER A 84 23.49 -4.70 23.15
CA SER A 84 22.88 -3.95 22.06
C SER A 84 21.48 -4.53 21.85
N PRO A 85 20.46 -3.70 21.51
CA PRO A 85 19.14 -4.23 21.19
C PRO A 85 19.34 -5.38 20.22
N VAL A 86 18.71 -6.54 20.49
CA VAL A 86 18.87 -7.77 19.70
C VAL A 86 18.58 -7.41 18.25
N ALA A 87 19.64 -7.11 17.49
CA ALA A 87 19.51 -6.82 16.09
C ALA A 87 18.95 -8.10 15.46
N PRO A 88 17.92 -8.01 14.61
CA PRO A 88 17.41 -9.18 13.92
C PRO A 88 18.61 -9.88 13.28
N SER A 89 18.74 -11.19 13.51
CA SER A 89 19.78 -11.98 12.86
C SER A 89 19.74 -11.72 11.36
N ALA A 90 20.89 -11.77 10.68
CA ALA A 90 20.94 -11.59 9.23
C ALA A 90 19.91 -12.49 8.51
N LEU A 91 19.64 -13.68 9.04
CA LEU A 91 18.57 -14.57 8.59
C LEU A 91 17.18 -13.91 8.66
N THR A 92 16.79 -13.35 9.81
CA THR A 92 15.48 -12.69 9.98
C THR A 92 15.34 -11.44 9.10
N ALA A 93 16.40 -10.64 8.98
CA ALA A 93 16.45 -9.51 8.06
C ALA A 93 16.23 -9.94 6.60
N VAL A 94 16.92 -11.00 6.16
CA VAL A 94 16.77 -11.58 4.81
C VAL A 94 15.37 -12.17 4.61
N LEU A 95 14.83 -12.85 5.62
CA LEU A 95 13.48 -13.41 5.59
C LEU A 95 12.43 -12.32 5.39
N ILE A 96 12.51 -11.21 6.13
CA ILE A 96 11.60 -10.07 5.99
C ILE A 96 11.77 -9.43 4.61
N ALA A 97 13.01 -9.21 4.17
CA ALA A 97 13.32 -8.60 2.87
C ALA A 97 12.81 -9.43 1.68
N LEU A 98 12.65 -10.75 1.83
CA LEU A 98 12.11 -11.64 0.80
C LEU A 98 10.60 -11.87 0.95
N LEU A 99 10.11 -12.09 2.17
CA LEU A 99 8.69 -12.39 2.43
C LEU A 99 7.78 -11.20 2.14
N LEU A 100 8.18 -9.97 2.48
CA LEU A 100 7.32 -8.81 2.21
C LEU A 100 7.05 -8.62 0.71
N PRO A 101 8.08 -8.60 -0.17
CA PRO A 101 7.88 -8.54 -1.62
C PRO A 101 7.11 -9.74 -2.17
N ALA A 102 7.39 -10.95 -1.68
CA ALA A 102 6.67 -12.15 -2.13
C ALA A 102 5.18 -12.09 -1.76
N LEU A 103 4.87 -11.65 -0.54
CA LEU A 103 3.50 -11.49 -0.07
C LEU A 103 2.76 -10.40 -0.85
N THR A 104 3.41 -9.28 -1.15
CA THR A 104 2.83 -8.21 -1.97
C THR A 104 2.54 -8.68 -3.40
N LEU A 105 3.45 -9.42 -4.02
CA LEU A 105 3.22 -10.02 -5.35
C LEU A 105 2.08 -11.05 -5.32
N LEU A 106 2.00 -11.87 -4.27
CA LEU A 106 0.92 -12.84 -4.09
C LEU A 106 -0.45 -12.16 -3.92
N LEU A 107 -0.52 -11.10 -3.11
CA LEU A 107 -1.75 -10.34 -2.94
C LEU A 107 -2.14 -9.62 -4.24
N TYR A 108 -1.17 -9.05 -4.97
CA TYR A 108 -1.43 -8.43 -6.26
C TYR A 108 -1.92 -9.44 -7.31
N SER A 109 -1.42 -10.68 -7.31
CA SER A 109 -1.90 -11.69 -8.25
C SER A 109 -3.31 -12.20 -7.93
N GLN A 110 -3.70 -12.24 -6.65
CA GLN A 110 -5.02 -12.68 -6.20
C GLN A 110 -6.10 -11.58 -6.29
N LEU A 111 -5.77 -10.34 -5.90
CA LEU A 111 -6.72 -9.23 -5.82
C LEU A 111 -6.60 -8.24 -6.99
N GLY A 112 -5.43 -8.16 -7.63
CA GLY A 112 -5.17 -7.22 -8.70
C GLY A 112 -5.60 -7.74 -10.07
N GLN A 113 -5.33 -6.94 -11.10
CA GLN A 113 -5.57 -7.30 -12.50
C GLN A 113 -4.26 -7.27 -13.29
N PRO A 114 -3.35 -8.24 -13.06
CA PRO A 114 -2.02 -8.26 -13.68
C PRO A 114 -2.04 -8.34 -15.21
N GLY A 115 -3.15 -8.81 -15.79
CA GLY A 115 -3.33 -8.89 -17.24
C GLY A 115 -3.99 -7.67 -17.88
N GLN A 116 -4.35 -6.63 -17.11
CA GLN A 116 -4.98 -5.45 -17.69
C GLN A 116 -3.91 -4.59 -18.40
N PRO A 117 -4.05 -4.33 -19.71
CA PRO A 117 -3.11 -3.46 -20.41
C PRO A 117 -3.22 -2.02 -19.91
N ASP A 118 -2.10 -1.30 -19.93
CA ASP A 118 -2.04 0.11 -19.58
C ASP A 118 -2.99 0.91 -20.49
N ARG A 119 -3.94 1.66 -19.90
CA ARG A 119 -4.80 2.60 -20.64
C ARG A 119 -4.19 4.00 -20.65
N PRO A 120 -3.58 4.49 -21.73
CA PRO A 120 -3.05 5.86 -21.81
C PRO A 120 -4.14 6.92 -21.64
N LEU A 121 -3.75 8.14 -21.23
CA LEU A 121 -4.70 9.23 -20.94
C LEU A 121 -5.65 9.53 -22.11
N ALA A 122 -5.15 9.47 -23.34
CA ALA A 122 -5.95 9.68 -24.56
C ALA A 122 -7.08 8.65 -24.73
N GLU A 123 -6.90 7.41 -24.26
CA GLU A 123 -7.95 6.37 -24.27
C GLU A 123 -8.94 6.52 -23.11
N ARG A 124 -8.59 7.28 -22.07
CA ARG A 124 -9.50 7.59 -20.96
C ARG A 124 -10.40 8.78 -21.25
N GLU A 125 -9.95 9.71 -22.08
CA GLU A 125 -10.70 10.89 -22.52
C GLU A 125 -11.57 10.61 -23.77
N ALA A 126 -11.36 9.47 -24.42
CA ALA A 126 -12.32 8.97 -25.39
C ALA A 126 -13.68 8.81 -24.69
N PRO A 127 -14.80 9.27 -25.30
CA PRO A 127 -16.12 8.98 -24.76
C PRO A 127 -16.20 7.49 -24.47
N ALA A 128 -16.71 7.14 -23.29
CA ALA A 128 -16.78 5.77 -22.80
C ALA A 128 -17.17 4.86 -23.98
N PRO A 129 -16.41 3.79 -24.28
CA PRO A 129 -16.78 2.89 -25.36
C PRO A 129 -18.20 2.47 -25.07
N GLU A 130 -19.07 2.77 -26.02
CA GLU A 130 -20.48 2.39 -26.01
C GLU A 130 -20.54 0.98 -25.44
N THR A 131 -21.21 0.86 -24.28
CA THR A 131 -21.41 -0.38 -23.52
C THR A 131 -21.43 -1.54 -24.49
N GLN A 132 -20.42 -2.42 -24.41
CA GLN A 132 -20.20 -3.55 -25.32
C GLN A 132 -21.55 -4.05 -25.85
N GLY A 133 -21.84 -3.62 -27.08
CA GLY A 133 -23.20 -3.50 -27.58
C GLY A 133 -23.89 -4.83 -27.63
N LEU A 134 -25.12 -4.86 -27.11
CA LEU A 134 -26.18 -5.71 -27.66
C LEU A 134 -26.04 -5.69 -29.18
N SER A 135 -26.02 -6.87 -29.83
CA SER A 135 -25.98 -6.94 -31.30
C SER A 135 -27.06 -6.04 -31.90
N GLU A 136 -26.91 -5.50 -33.11
CA GLU A 136 -27.90 -4.59 -33.71
C GLU A 136 -29.33 -5.15 -33.64
N ASP A 137 -29.49 -6.46 -33.85
CA ASP A 137 -30.75 -7.20 -33.68
C ASP A 137 -31.29 -7.20 -32.24
N GLN A 138 -30.41 -7.34 -31.25
CA GLN A 138 -30.78 -7.32 -29.84
C GLN A 138 -31.17 -5.90 -29.40
N SER A 139 -30.46 -4.88 -29.89
CA SER A 139 -30.79 -3.47 -29.64
C SER A 139 -32.15 -3.11 -30.23
N ALA A 140 -32.46 -3.55 -31.45
CA ALA A 140 -33.77 -3.35 -32.08
C ALA A 140 -34.90 -4.03 -31.29
N GLN A 141 -34.66 -5.25 -30.80
CA GLN A 141 -35.64 -5.98 -30.01
C GLN A 141 -35.89 -5.34 -28.64
N VAL A 142 -34.84 -4.84 -27.97
CA VAL A 142 -34.97 -4.10 -26.70
C VAL A 142 -35.73 -2.79 -26.92
N ASN A 143 -35.45 -2.06 -28.00
CA ASN A 143 -36.15 -0.82 -28.32
C ASN A 143 -37.66 -1.04 -28.59
N ASP A 144 -38.04 -2.10 -29.29
CA ASP A 144 -39.45 -2.45 -29.51
C ASP A 144 -40.17 -2.82 -28.18
N MET A 145 -39.47 -3.51 -27.27
CA MET A 145 -39.99 -3.82 -25.95
C MET A 145 -40.17 -2.57 -25.08
N VAL A 146 -39.20 -1.64 -25.11
CA VAL A 146 -39.28 -0.34 -24.43
C VAL A 146 -40.46 0.48 -24.95
N ALA A 147 -40.66 0.55 -26.27
CA ALA A 147 -41.77 1.28 -26.88
C ALA A 147 -43.15 0.71 -26.49
N ARG A 148 -43.27 -0.62 -26.37
CA ARG A 148 -44.50 -1.25 -25.88
C ARG A 148 -44.75 -0.94 -24.40
N LEU A 149 -43.70 -0.95 -23.58
CA LEU A 149 -43.78 -0.62 -22.16
C LEU A 149 -44.18 0.83 -21.94
N GLU A 150 -43.62 1.78 -22.69
CA GLU A 150 -44.03 3.19 -22.66
C GLU A 150 -45.52 3.38 -22.97
N LYS A 151 -46.02 2.75 -24.04
CA LYS A 151 -47.45 2.83 -24.39
C LYS A 151 -48.35 2.28 -23.29
N ARG A 152 -47.94 1.19 -22.63
CA ARG A 152 -48.70 0.62 -21.51
C ARG A 152 -48.73 1.58 -20.32
N LEU A 153 -47.59 2.18 -19.98
CA LEU A 153 -47.46 3.12 -18.87
C LEU A 153 -48.20 4.45 -19.12
N GLN A 154 -48.36 4.85 -20.38
CA GLN A 154 -49.25 5.97 -20.73
C GLN A 154 -50.72 5.67 -20.40
N ALA A 155 -51.16 4.41 -20.56
CA ALA A 155 -52.50 3.99 -20.21
C ALA A 155 -52.67 3.69 -18.70
N GLN A 156 -51.57 3.38 -18.00
CA GLN A 156 -51.53 3.07 -16.57
C GLN A 156 -50.44 3.91 -15.88
N PRO A 157 -50.69 5.22 -15.65
CA PRO A 157 -49.66 6.16 -15.22
C PRO A 157 -49.22 6.01 -13.76
N ASP A 158 -49.90 5.16 -12.99
CA ASP A 158 -49.68 4.92 -11.56
C ASP A 158 -48.92 3.61 -11.29
N ASP A 159 -48.46 2.89 -12.33
CA ASP A 159 -47.65 1.66 -12.23
C ASP A 159 -46.18 2.02 -11.88
N LEU A 160 -45.89 2.12 -10.58
CA LEU A 160 -44.54 2.42 -10.07
C LEU A 160 -43.48 1.45 -10.60
N ASP A 161 -43.71 0.15 -10.48
CA ASP A 161 -42.77 -0.89 -10.90
C ASP A 161 -42.50 -0.82 -12.41
N GLY A 162 -43.53 -0.51 -13.19
CA GLY A 162 -43.40 -0.28 -14.63
C GLY A 162 -42.48 0.89 -14.96
N TRP A 163 -42.59 2.02 -14.25
CA TRP A 163 -41.72 3.18 -14.45
C TRP A 163 -40.26 2.90 -14.06
N ILE A 164 -40.03 2.14 -12.98
CA ILE A 164 -38.69 1.69 -12.58
C ILE A 164 -38.07 0.80 -13.66
N LEU A 165 -38.83 -0.19 -14.14
CA LEU A 165 -38.38 -1.11 -15.17
C LEU A 165 -38.06 -0.39 -16.48
N LEU A 166 -38.90 0.57 -16.87
CA LEU A 166 -38.68 1.38 -18.07
C LEU A 166 -37.37 2.16 -17.97
N GLY A 167 -37.13 2.85 -16.86
CA GLY A 167 -35.92 3.63 -16.65
C GLY A 167 -34.66 2.77 -16.67
N ARG A 168 -34.67 1.61 -16.00
CA ARG A 168 -33.54 0.67 -16.03
C ARG A 168 -33.28 0.11 -17.42
N SER A 169 -34.33 -0.18 -18.19
CA SER A 169 -34.22 -0.71 -19.55
C SER A 169 -33.65 0.31 -20.52
N GLN A 170 -34.08 1.57 -20.42
CA GLN A 170 -33.55 2.68 -21.22
C GLN A 170 -32.09 2.98 -20.86
N ALA A 171 -31.73 2.92 -19.58
CA ALA A 171 -30.34 3.08 -19.14
C ALA A 171 -29.43 1.94 -19.64
N ALA A 172 -29.94 0.72 -19.74
CA ALA A 172 -29.19 -0.43 -20.23
C ALA A 172 -28.79 -0.31 -21.71
N VAL A 173 -29.60 0.39 -22.52
CA VAL A 173 -29.28 0.70 -23.92
C VAL A 173 -28.57 2.05 -24.10
N GLY A 174 -28.18 2.71 -23.01
CA GLY A 174 -27.43 3.97 -23.03
C GLY A 174 -28.28 5.23 -23.23
N ASP A 175 -29.61 5.12 -23.29
CA ASP A 175 -30.51 6.28 -23.34
C ASP A 175 -30.78 6.83 -21.92
N PHE A 176 -29.76 7.52 -21.38
CA PHE A 176 -29.82 8.07 -20.03
C PHE A 176 -30.84 9.22 -19.89
N ASP A 177 -31.15 9.94 -20.97
CA ASP A 177 -32.12 11.04 -20.96
C ASP A 177 -33.55 10.54 -20.79
N SER A 178 -33.92 9.51 -21.56
CA SER A 178 -35.24 8.87 -21.41
C SER A 178 -35.33 8.12 -20.07
N ALA A 179 -34.26 7.43 -19.68
CA ALA A 179 -34.19 6.74 -18.39
C ALA A 179 -34.43 7.69 -17.21
N ALA A 180 -33.83 8.87 -17.23
CA ALA A 180 -34.03 9.89 -16.20
C ALA A 180 -35.49 10.37 -16.15
N LYS A 181 -36.18 10.51 -17.29
CA LYS A 181 -37.60 10.90 -17.32
C LYS A 181 -38.49 9.84 -16.67
N ALA A 182 -38.28 8.57 -17.01
CA ALA A 182 -39.03 7.46 -16.43
C ALA A 182 -38.81 7.34 -14.91
N LEU A 183 -37.55 7.45 -14.46
CA LEU A 183 -37.21 7.38 -13.03
C LEU A 183 -37.73 8.58 -12.25
N ARG A 184 -37.77 9.81 -12.81
CA ARG A 184 -38.43 10.96 -12.16
C ARG A 184 -39.91 10.67 -11.88
N ARG A 185 -40.60 10.01 -12.81
CA ARG A 185 -42.00 9.62 -12.62
C ARG A 185 -42.13 8.56 -11.53
N ALA A 186 -41.22 7.59 -11.50
CA ALA A 186 -41.17 6.58 -10.44
C ALA A 186 -40.94 7.20 -9.05
N VAL A 187 -39.97 8.12 -8.91
CA VAL A 187 -39.70 8.85 -7.65
C VAL A 187 -40.92 9.65 -7.19
N ALA A 188 -41.64 10.28 -8.12
CA ALA A 188 -42.86 11.02 -7.80
C ALA A 188 -44.00 10.12 -7.30
N LEU A 189 -44.03 8.84 -7.70
CA LEU A 189 -45.04 7.86 -7.28
C LEU A 189 -44.65 7.13 -5.98
N SER A 190 -43.35 6.92 -5.72
CA SER A 190 -42.88 6.19 -4.53
C SER A 190 -42.89 7.01 -3.24
N GLY A 191 -42.91 8.34 -3.35
CA GLY A 191 -43.13 9.21 -2.18
C GLY A 191 -42.04 9.12 -1.12
N ASP A 192 -40.77 9.28 -1.55
CA ASP A 192 -39.54 9.34 -0.73
C ASP A 192 -38.72 8.04 -0.60
N ASP A 193 -38.73 7.21 -1.65
CA ASP A 193 -37.82 6.06 -1.77
C ASP A 193 -36.38 6.53 -2.06
N VAL A 194 -35.53 6.46 -1.04
CA VAL A 194 -34.10 6.84 -1.10
C VAL A 194 -33.34 5.99 -2.12
N GLU A 195 -33.64 4.70 -2.24
CA GLU A 195 -32.95 3.83 -3.20
C GLU A 195 -33.23 4.31 -4.63
N LEU A 196 -34.47 4.67 -4.90
CA LEU A 196 -34.88 5.16 -6.20
C LEU A 196 -34.30 6.54 -6.55
N GLN A 197 -34.14 7.41 -5.54
CA GLN A 197 -33.45 8.69 -5.70
C GLN A 197 -31.96 8.50 -6.03
N VAL A 198 -31.28 7.56 -5.37
CA VAL A 198 -29.88 7.21 -5.68
C VAL A 198 -29.75 6.69 -7.12
N VAL A 199 -30.67 5.82 -7.55
CA VAL A 199 -30.69 5.32 -8.94
C VAL A 199 -30.89 6.47 -9.93
N LEU A 200 -31.79 7.42 -9.66
CA LEU A 200 -31.96 8.62 -10.48
C LEU A 200 -30.69 9.47 -10.54
N GLY A 201 -30.01 9.68 -9.40
CA GLY A 201 -28.76 10.43 -9.32
C GLY A 201 -27.63 9.80 -10.15
N ASP A 202 -27.49 8.47 -10.12
CA ASP A 202 -26.52 7.74 -10.95
C ASP A 202 -26.82 7.92 -12.45
N ILE A 203 -28.08 7.76 -12.86
CA ILE A 203 -28.48 7.94 -14.27
C ILE A 203 -28.22 9.36 -14.75
N LEU A 204 -28.55 10.39 -13.95
CA LEU A 204 -28.28 11.79 -14.29
C LEU A 204 -26.77 12.07 -14.43
N THR A 205 -25.96 11.48 -13.55
CA THR A 205 -24.50 11.62 -13.59
C THR A 205 -23.91 10.96 -14.84
N ARG A 206 -24.39 9.77 -15.21
CA ARG A 206 -23.97 9.06 -16.43
C ARG A 206 -24.39 9.80 -17.69
N GLY A 207 -25.62 10.32 -17.75
CA GLY A 207 -26.08 11.17 -18.85
C GLY A 207 -25.23 12.44 -19.03
N ALA A 208 -24.75 13.01 -17.92
CA ALA A 208 -23.81 14.14 -17.90
C ALA A 208 -22.34 13.73 -18.05
N ARG A 209 -22.06 12.52 -18.59
CA ARG A 209 -20.72 11.98 -18.84
C ARG A 209 -19.81 11.97 -17.60
N GLY A 210 -20.38 11.62 -16.45
CA GLY A 210 -19.66 11.56 -15.17
C GLY A 210 -19.63 12.87 -14.39
N THR A 211 -20.25 13.94 -14.90
CA THR A 211 -20.35 15.21 -14.17
C THR A 211 -21.56 15.17 -13.23
N VAL A 212 -21.34 15.37 -11.93
CA VAL A 212 -22.45 15.46 -10.96
C VAL A 212 -23.11 16.83 -11.10
N THR A 213 -24.25 16.86 -11.80
CA THR A 213 -25.04 18.08 -11.99
C THR A 213 -25.75 18.49 -10.69
N PRO A 214 -26.22 19.74 -10.55
CA PRO A 214 -27.02 20.15 -9.40
C PRO A 214 -28.27 19.28 -9.17
N GLU A 215 -28.88 18.79 -10.25
CA GLU A 215 -30.02 17.88 -10.19
C GLU A 215 -29.60 16.49 -9.68
N ALA A 216 -28.50 15.93 -10.19
CA ALA A 216 -27.97 14.66 -9.69
C ALA A 216 -27.59 14.75 -8.20
N LEU A 217 -26.98 15.87 -7.79
CA LEU A 217 -26.63 16.13 -6.39
C LEU A 217 -27.86 16.22 -5.49
N ALA A 218 -28.95 16.82 -5.98
CA ALA A 218 -30.20 16.88 -5.24
C ALA A 218 -30.83 15.50 -5.03
N ALA A 219 -30.65 14.57 -5.96
CA ALA A 219 -31.11 13.19 -5.84
C ALA A 219 -30.27 12.32 -4.88
N PHE A 220 -29.08 12.77 -4.46
CA PHE A 220 -28.23 12.07 -3.50
C PHE A 220 -28.36 12.57 -2.05
N ARG A 221 -29.18 13.59 -1.80
CA ARG A 221 -29.33 14.25 -0.50
C ARG A 221 -30.62 13.82 0.18
#